data_AF-A0A2N1RM02-F1
#
_entry.id   AF-A0A2N1RM02-F1
#
_cell.length_a   1.000
_cell.length_b   1.000
_cell.length_c   1.000
_cell.angle_alpha   90.00
_cell.angle_beta   90.00
_cell.angle_gamma   90.00
#
_symmetry.space_group_name_H-M   'P 1'
#
loop_
_entity.id
_entity.type
_entity.pdbx_description
1 polymer ?
#
loop_
_entity_poly.entity_id
_entity_poly.type
_entity_poly.pdbx_seq_one_letter_code
_entity_poly.pdbx_strand_id
1 'polypeptide(L)'
;MNNKKIIFKSADILKLSVLFFVILFFTAAGGEMKEIGFHEFREQLVKEGVDEFEVTFDGQETPAPVTGNKYVFNQIITYCGEDDDIMSSHRTWSSEENFILVYNRFRVKVNRSNVRIFIEETGSFKHKDEDDGRVLPSVEYGLVKNQKYFAKFSAEEYHLPPDRESGKPQKRVNNVLWISSRPYKNGKPRVELTPLYKGWSY
;
A
#
# COMPACT_ATOMS: atom_id res chain seq x y z
N MET A 1 21.87 38.31 -53.45
CA MET A 1 21.76 36.94 -52.89
C MET A 1 22.46 36.94 -51.53
N ASN A 2 21.72 37.03 -50.43
CA ASN A 2 22.27 37.13 -49.07
C ASN A 2 22.27 35.75 -48.39
N ASN A 3 23.43 35.14 -48.26
CA ASN A 3 23.65 33.94 -47.45
C ASN A 3 23.72 34.32 -45.97
N LYS A 4 22.63 34.11 -45.22
CA LYS A 4 22.66 34.15 -43.75
C LYS A 4 23.23 32.83 -43.22
N LYS A 5 24.48 32.88 -42.72
CA LYS A 5 25.04 31.83 -41.86
C LYS A 5 24.23 31.77 -40.56
N ILE A 6 23.54 30.65 -40.34
CA ILE A 6 22.93 30.33 -39.05
C ILE A 6 24.05 29.80 -38.15
N ILE A 7 24.49 30.61 -37.20
CA ILE A 7 25.44 30.22 -36.15
C ILE A 7 24.60 29.68 -35.00
N PHE A 8 24.53 28.36 -34.87
CA PHE A 8 23.96 27.73 -33.68
C PHE A 8 24.92 27.93 -32.51
N LYS A 9 24.46 28.58 -31.45
CA LYS A 9 25.20 28.70 -30.19
C LYS A 9 25.24 27.32 -29.53
N SER A 10 26.42 26.90 -29.07
CA SER A 10 26.70 25.63 -28.40
C SER A 10 25.83 25.35 -27.16
N ALA A 11 25.17 26.36 -26.60
CA ALA A 11 24.27 26.22 -25.46
C ALA A 11 22.92 25.55 -25.80
N ASP A 12 22.45 25.61 -27.04
CA ASP A 12 21.16 25.05 -27.44
C ASP A 12 21.24 23.54 -27.73
N ILE A 13 22.43 23.04 -28.09
CA ILE A 13 22.69 21.61 -28.32
C ILE A 13 22.71 20.84 -27.00
N LEU A 14 23.16 21.47 -25.90
CA LEU A 14 23.16 20.86 -24.57
C LEU A 14 21.76 20.75 -23.95
N LYS A 15 20.82 21.64 -24.29
CA LYS A 15 19.44 21.55 -23.81
C LYS A 15 18.65 20.46 -24.54
N LEU A 16 18.92 20.24 -25.83
CA LEU A 16 18.30 19.14 -26.57
C LEU A 16 18.79 17.76 -26.11
N SER A 17 20.06 17.61 -25.74
CA SER A 17 20.59 16.31 -25.28
C SER A 17 20.08 15.90 -23.89
N VAL A 18 19.89 16.87 -22.98
CA VAL A 18 19.30 16.59 -21.65
C VAL A 18 17.82 16.26 -21.76
N LEU A 19 17.07 16.91 -22.66
CA LEU A 19 15.67 16.59 -22.89
C LEU A 19 15.50 15.20 -23.55
N PHE A 20 16.43 14.79 -24.42
CA PHE A 20 16.45 13.44 -24.99
C PHE A 20 16.78 12.37 -23.95
N PHE A 21 17.69 12.63 -23.01
CA PHE A 21 18.00 11.69 -21.91
C PHE A 21 16.85 11.53 -20.91
N VAL A 22 16.07 12.58 -20.64
CA VAL A 22 14.89 12.48 -19.77
C VAL A 22 13.73 11.77 -20.47
N ILE A 23 13.57 11.92 -21.79
CA ILE A 23 12.51 11.23 -22.55
C ILE A 23 12.85 9.75 -22.80
N LEU A 24 14.13 9.39 -22.95
CA LEU A 24 14.54 7.99 -23.11
C LEU A 24 14.46 7.15 -21.83
N PHE A 25 14.52 7.75 -20.64
CA PHE A 25 14.25 7.00 -19.41
C PHE A 25 12.75 6.72 -19.19
N PHE A 26 11.86 7.51 -19.81
CA PHE A 26 10.41 7.29 -19.71
C PHE A 26 9.82 6.42 -20.82
N THR A 27 10.60 6.06 -21.85
CA THR A 27 10.08 5.29 -23.01
C THR A 27 10.75 3.93 -23.24
N ALA A 28 11.72 3.52 -22.41
CA ALA A 28 12.45 2.25 -22.56
C ALA A 28 12.16 1.21 -21.45
N ALA A 29 10.93 1.18 -20.92
CA ALA A 29 10.49 0.13 -19.99
C ALA A 29 9.36 -0.75 -20.58
N GLY A 30 9.40 -1.00 -21.89
CA GLY A 30 8.65 -2.09 -22.53
C GLY A 30 9.22 -3.47 -22.21
N GLY A 31 9.70 -3.67 -20.97
CA GLY A 31 10.14 -4.97 -20.48
C GLY A 31 8.93 -5.84 -20.16
N GLU A 32 9.02 -7.12 -20.48
CA GLU A 32 8.01 -8.10 -20.07
C GLU A 32 7.83 -8.04 -18.54
N MET A 33 6.58 -7.95 -18.10
CA MET A 33 6.27 -7.97 -16.66
C MET A 33 6.65 -9.34 -16.11
N LYS A 34 7.52 -9.36 -15.09
CA LYS A 34 7.93 -10.58 -14.39
C LYS A 34 7.07 -10.78 -13.15
N GLU A 35 6.37 -11.90 -13.08
CA GLU A 35 5.72 -12.34 -11.85
C GLU A 35 6.75 -12.94 -10.90
N ILE A 36 6.73 -12.51 -9.63
CA ILE A 36 7.62 -13.01 -8.58
C ILE A 36 6.89 -13.17 -7.25
N GLY A 37 7.42 -14.03 -6.38
CA GLY A 37 6.90 -14.22 -5.03
C GLY A 37 7.20 -13.02 -4.10
N PHE A 38 6.39 -12.85 -3.06
CA PHE A 38 6.57 -11.76 -2.08
C PHE A 38 7.94 -11.79 -1.38
N HIS A 39 8.45 -12.99 -1.06
CA HIS A 39 9.76 -13.14 -0.44
C HIS A 39 10.89 -12.78 -1.42
N GLU A 40 10.85 -13.32 -2.64
CA GLU A 40 11.80 -12.99 -3.71
C GLU A 40 11.81 -11.49 -3.98
N PHE A 41 10.63 -10.85 -4.02
CA PHE A 41 10.51 -9.41 -4.21
C PHE A 41 11.26 -8.62 -3.13
N ARG A 42 11.09 -8.97 -1.86
CA ARG A 42 11.83 -8.36 -0.76
C ARG A 42 13.34 -8.53 -0.92
N GLU A 43 13.80 -9.74 -1.27
CA GLU A 43 15.22 -10.01 -1.48
C GLU A 43 15.81 -9.16 -2.60
N GLN A 44 15.06 -8.96 -3.70
CA GLN A 44 15.49 -8.06 -4.78
C GLN A 44 15.64 -6.61 -4.29
N LEU A 45 14.65 -6.07 -3.56
CA LEU A 45 14.75 -4.70 -3.05
C LEU A 45 15.91 -4.52 -2.07
N VAL A 46 16.14 -5.49 -1.18
CA VAL A 46 17.28 -5.48 -0.26
C VAL A 46 18.61 -5.48 -1.03
N LYS A 47 18.72 -6.32 -2.07
CA LYS A 47 19.90 -6.38 -2.93
C LYS A 47 20.13 -5.08 -3.69
N GLU A 48 19.05 -4.41 -4.09
CA GLU A 48 19.07 -3.11 -4.78
C GLU A 48 19.28 -1.92 -3.81
N GLY A 49 19.27 -2.16 -2.49
CA GLY A 49 19.40 -1.10 -1.48
C GLY A 49 18.19 -0.17 -1.41
N VAL A 50 17.02 -0.65 -1.81
CA VAL A 50 15.76 0.12 -1.83
C VAL A 50 15.03 -0.06 -0.49
N ASP A 51 14.93 1.02 0.28
CA ASP A 51 14.22 1.04 1.58
C ASP A 51 12.76 1.50 1.45
N GLU A 52 12.54 2.58 0.70
CA GLU A 52 11.23 3.16 0.41
C GLU A 52 11.03 3.25 -1.11
N PHE A 53 9.83 2.91 -1.58
CA PHE A 53 9.54 2.82 -3.01
C PHE A 53 8.09 3.18 -3.33
N GLU A 54 7.84 3.59 -4.57
CA GLU A 54 6.50 3.89 -5.05
C GLU A 54 5.91 2.68 -5.77
N VAL A 55 4.67 2.32 -5.43
CA VAL A 55 3.97 1.17 -6.01
C VAL A 55 2.63 1.58 -6.57
N THR A 56 2.12 0.76 -7.48
CA THR A 56 0.72 0.78 -7.89
C THR A 56 0.11 -0.60 -7.67
N PHE A 57 -1.20 -0.70 -7.80
CA PHE A 57 -1.90 -1.97 -7.68
C PHE A 57 -2.73 -2.27 -8.92
N ASP A 58 -2.81 -3.55 -9.23
CA ASP A 58 -3.57 -4.10 -10.34
C ASP A 58 -4.44 -5.27 -9.86
N GLY A 59 -5.41 -5.67 -10.68
CA GLY A 59 -6.39 -6.70 -10.36
C GLY A 59 -7.78 -6.34 -10.85
N GLN A 60 -8.72 -7.19 -10.46
CA GLN A 60 -10.15 -6.95 -10.62
C GLN A 60 -10.57 -5.87 -9.62
N GLU A 61 -11.32 -4.89 -10.10
CA GLU A 61 -11.91 -3.87 -9.25
C GLU A 61 -13.28 -4.32 -8.77
N THR A 62 -13.51 -4.24 -7.47
CA THR A 62 -14.78 -4.56 -6.82
C THR A 62 -15.37 -3.28 -6.25
N PRO A 63 -16.64 -2.96 -6.54
CA PRO A 63 -17.30 -1.83 -5.91
C PRO A 63 -17.45 -2.10 -4.41
N ALA A 64 -17.11 -1.12 -3.58
CA ALA A 64 -17.36 -1.22 -2.16
C ALA A 64 -18.87 -1.24 -1.90
N PRO A 65 -19.34 -2.08 -0.96
CA PRO A 65 -20.75 -2.37 -0.81
C PRO A 65 -21.59 -1.16 -0.40
N VAL A 66 -20.96 -0.10 0.13
CA VAL A 66 -21.67 1.07 0.65
C VAL A 66 -21.52 2.31 -0.22
N THR A 67 -20.28 2.71 -0.54
CA THR A 67 -20.05 3.92 -1.35
C THR A 67 -20.19 3.65 -2.85
N GLY A 68 -20.06 2.39 -3.29
CA GLY A 68 -19.93 2.01 -4.70
C GLY A 68 -18.57 2.34 -5.32
N ASN A 69 -17.63 2.92 -4.56
CA ASN A 69 -16.28 3.20 -5.04
C ASN A 69 -15.55 1.92 -5.42
N LYS A 70 -14.78 1.95 -6.51
CA LYS A 70 -14.10 0.77 -7.05
C LYS A 70 -12.68 0.66 -6.51
N TYR A 71 -12.34 -0.50 -5.97
CA TYR A 71 -11.02 -0.79 -5.42
C TYR A 71 -10.52 -2.16 -5.84
N VAL A 72 -9.21 -2.33 -5.91
CA VAL A 72 -8.59 -3.67 -6.04
C VAL A 72 -8.51 -4.39 -4.70
N PHE A 73 -8.56 -3.63 -3.60
CA PHE A 73 -8.69 -4.11 -2.24
C PHE A 73 -9.41 -3.05 -1.44
N ASN A 74 -10.45 -3.42 -0.68
CA ASN A 74 -11.08 -2.53 0.27
C ASN A 74 -11.21 -3.16 1.66
N GLN A 75 -11.34 -2.29 2.64
CA GLN A 75 -11.59 -2.64 4.03
C GLN A 75 -12.62 -1.67 4.60
N ILE A 76 -13.66 -2.22 5.22
CA ILE A 76 -14.64 -1.45 5.99
C ILE A 76 -14.39 -1.71 7.46
N ILE A 77 -14.34 -0.64 8.24
CA ILE A 77 -14.17 -0.67 9.68
C ILE A 77 -15.39 -0.02 10.30
N THR A 78 -16.15 -0.81 11.05
CA THR A 78 -17.27 -0.31 11.85
C THR A 78 -16.82 -0.16 13.29
N TYR A 79 -17.02 1.03 13.85
CA TYR A 79 -16.68 1.35 15.22
C TYR A 79 -17.91 1.18 16.10
N CYS A 80 -17.74 0.43 17.19
CA CYS A 80 -18.74 0.30 18.24
C CYS A 80 -18.29 1.06 19.49
N GLY A 81 -19.22 1.79 20.12
CA GLY A 81 -19.01 2.58 21.34
C GLY A 81 -20.07 3.67 21.50
N GLU A 82 -20.24 4.20 22.71
CA GLU A 82 -21.02 5.43 22.94
C GLU A 82 -20.14 6.66 22.66
N ASP A 83 -20.76 7.82 22.41
CA ASP A 83 -20.13 9.03 21.83
C ASP A 83 -18.85 9.53 22.55
N ASP A 84 -18.64 9.13 23.81
CA ASP A 84 -17.46 9.51 24.63
C ASP A 84 -16.47 8.37 24.90
N ASP A 85 -16.78 7.13 24.47
CA ASP A 85 -15.96 5.95 24.72
C ASP A 85 -16.06 4.97 23.53
N ILE A 86 -15.35 5.29 22.44
CA ILE A 86 -15.13 4.37 21.30
C ILE A 86 -14.21 3.24 21.76
N MET A 87 -14.72 2.44 22.69
CA MET A 87 -14.09 1.28 23.28
C MET A 87 -14.62 0.04 22.57
N SER A 88 -13.76 -0.48 21.70
CA SER A 88 -13.64 -1.92 21.47
C SER A 88 -14.88 -2.68 20.95
N SER A 89 -15.23 -2.47 19.68
CA SER A 89 -15.47 -3.61 18.79
C SER A 89 -15.22 -3.16 17.35
N HIS A 90 -14.37 -3.88 16.63
CA HIS A 90 -14.08 -3.58 15.23
C HIS A 90 -14.66 -4.74 14.42
N ARG A 91 -15.85 -4.55 13.83
CA ARG A 91 -16.24 -5.43 12.73
C ARG A 91 -15.46 -4.98 11.51
N THR A 92 -14.70 -5.89 10.93
CA THR A 92 -13.89 -5.61 9.75
C THR A 92 -14.37 -6.51 8.61
N TRP A 93 -14.77 -5.88 7.51
CA TRP A 93 -15.04 -6.58 6.26
C TRP A 93 -13.96 -6.21 5.24
N SER A 94 -13.57 -7.15 4.37
CA SER A 94 -12.61 -6.92 3.29
C SER A 94 -13.01 -7.68 2.03
N SER A 95 -12.83 -7.09 0.85
CA SER A 95 -13.22 -7.71 -0.43
C SER A 95 -12.43 -8.97 -0.79
N GLU A 96 -11.11 -8.96 -0.58
CA GLU A 96 -10.21 -10.00 -1.10
C GLU A 96 -9.04 -10.26 -0.14
N GLU A 97 -8.57 -11.50 -0.07
CA GLU A 97 -7.37 -11.84 0.72
C GLU A 97 -6.07 -11.57 -0.04
N ASN A 98 -6.10 -11.52 -1.38
CA ASN A 98 -4.91 -11.37 -2.20
C ASN A 98 -5.13 -10.31 -3.29
N PHE A 99 -4.10 -9.50 -3.55
CA PHE A 99 -4.10 -8.48 -4.61
C PHE A 99 -2.72 -8.36 -5.25
N ILE A 100 -2.63 -7.70 -6.42
CA ILE A 100 -1.37 -7.60 -7.17
C ILE A 100 -0.74 -6.23 -6.94
N LEU A 101 0.47 -6.24 -6.38
CA LEU A 101 1.37 -5.08 -6.32
C LEU A 101 2.19 -5.02 -7.60
N VAL A 102 2.34 -3.81 -8.13
CA VAL A 102 3.15 -3.51 -9.31
C VAL A 102 4.25 -2.52 -8.94
N TYR A 103 5.50 -2.93 -9.16
CA TYR A 103 6.71 -2.10 -8.97
C TYR A 103 7.68 -2.34 -10.12
N ASN A 104 8.00 -1.29 -10.88
CA ASN A 104 8.80 -1.40 -12.10
C ASN A 104 8.27 -2.52 -13.02
N ARG A 105 9.09 -3.53 -13.32
CA ARG A 105 8.72 -4.70 -14.11
C ARG A 105 8.15 -5.86 -13.30
N PHE A 106 7.99 -5.72 -11.99
CA PHE A 106 7.55 -6.81 -11.12
C PHE A 106 6.05 -6.76 -10.85
N ARG A 107 5.40 -7.92 -10.95
CA ARG A 107 4.05 -8.17 -10.43
C ARG A 107 4.17 -9.14 -9.26
N VAL A 108 3.64 -8.73 -8.12
CA VAL A 108 3.78 -9.48 -6.87
C VAL A 108 2.39 -9.75 -6.33
N LYS A 109 2.03 -11.02 -6.19
CA LYS A 109 0.82 -11.39 -5.47
C LYS A 109 1.08 -11.22 -3.98
N VAL A 110 0.31 -10.32 -3.36
CA VAL A 110 0.45 -9.97 -1.94
C VAL A 110 -0.78 -10.46 -1.19
N ASN A 111 -0.56 -11.12 -0.05
CA ASN A 111 -1.62 -11.49 0.86
C ASN A 111 -1.86 -10.39 1.90
N ARG A 112 -3.12 -10.14 2.24
CA ARG A 112 -3.53 -9.15 3.25
C ARG A 112 -2.77 -9.31 4.57
N SER A 113 -2.51 -10.54 5.02
CA SER A 113 -1.80 -10.82 6.27
C SER A 113 -0.35 -10.30 6.29
N ASN A 114 0.28 -10.16 5.11
CA ASN A 114 1.63 -9.64 4.96
C ASN A 114 1.69 -8.11 4.85
N VAL A 115 0.56 -7.41 4.97
CA VAL A 115 0.45 -5.98 4.68
C VAL A 115 -0.04 -5.20 5.89
N ARG A 116 0.43 -3.97 6.01
CA ARG A 116 -0.16 -2.93 6.85
C ARG A 116 -0.50 -1.73 6.00
N ILE A 117 -1.71 -1.23 6.16
CA ILE A 117 -2.25 -0.14 5.34
C ILE A 117 -2.31 1.12 6.20
N PHE A 118 -1.75 2.20 5.67
CA PHE A 118 -1.69 3.54 6.25
C PHE A 118 -2.22 4.53 5.21
N ILE A 119 -3.46 4.31 4.79
CA ILE A 119 -4.13 5.14 3.79
C ILE A 119 -5.24 5.96 4.45
N GLU A 120 -5.52 7.10 3.83
CA GLU A 120 -6.62 7.95 4.26
C GLU A 120 -7.97 7.25 3.99
N GLU A 121 -8.96 7.56 4.82
CA GLU A 121 -10.32 7.12 4.57
C GLU A 121 -10.82 7.66 3.22
N THR A 122 -11.53 6.81 2.50
CA THR A 122 -12.12 7.16 1.21
C THR A 122 -13.60 7.54 1.35
N GLY A 123 -14.23 7.19 2.47
CA GLY A 123 -15.57 7.60 2.82
C GLY A 123 -15.94 7.18 4.25
N SER A 124 -16.89 7.91 4.83
CA SER A 124 -17.49 7.57 6.12
C SER A 124 -19.01 7.50 5.97
N PHE A 125 -19.63 6.58 6.69
CA PHE A 125 -21.06 6.35 6.63
C PHE A 125 -21.59 5.79 7.94
N LYS A 126 -22.92 5.80 8.08
CA LYS A 126 -23.61 5.19 9.21
C LYS A 126 -24.21 3.86 8.77
N HIS A 127 -23.83 2.78 9.46
CA HIS A 127 -24.33 1.43 9.24
C HIS A 127 -25.33 1.07 10.32
N LYS A 128 -26.50 0.54 9.96
CA LYS A 128 -27.43 -0.01 10.93
C LYS A 128 -27.06 -1.48 11.17
N ASP A 129 -26.60 -1.82 12.37
CA ASP A 129 -26.31 -3.21 12.74
C ASP A 129 -27.62 -4.02 12.66
N GLU A 130 -27.56 -5.16 11.97
CA GLU A 130 -28.71 -6.05 11.78
C GLU A 130 -29.08 -6.77 13.09
N ASP A 131 -28.11 -6.95 14.00
CA ASP A 131 -28.30 -7.74 15.22
C ASP A 131 -29.09 -6.99 16.30
N ASP A 132 -28.84 -5.69 16.47
CA ASP A 132 -29.44 -4.87 17.54
C ASP A 132 -30.06 -3.54 17.06
N GLY A 133 -29.99 -3.25 15.76
CA GLY A 133 -30.59 -2.06 15.15
C GLY A 133 -29.86 -0.75 15.46
N ARG A 134 -28.72 -0.78 16.16
CA ARG A 134 -27.93 0.42 16.46
C ARG A 134 -27.30 0.98 15.19
N VAL A 135 -27.18 2.31 15.15
CA VAL A 135 -26.53 3.02 14.05
C VAL A 135 -25.08 3.28 14.43
N LEU A 136 -24.17 2.57 13.77
CA LEU A 136 -22.75 2.58 14.05
C LEU A 136 -22.00 3.42 13.00
N PRO A 137 -21.00 4.23 13.39
CA PRO A 137 -20.11 4.87 12.45
C PRO A 137 -19.19 3.83 11.78
N SER A 138 -19.09 3.92 10.47
CA SER A 138 -18.24 3.07 9.65
C SER A 138 -17.39 3.91 8.71
N VAL A 139 -16.19 3.41 8.43
CA VAL A 139 -15.23 4.06 7.56
C VAL A 139 -14.72 3.06 6.52
N GLU A 140 -14.58 3.54 5.30
CA GLU A 140 -14.09 2.79 4.16
C GLU A 140 -12.65 3.20 3.83
N TYR A 141 -11.84 2.19 3.52
CA TYR A 141 -10.47 2.32 3.05
C TYR A 141 -10.30 1.47 1.80
N GLY A 142 -9.54 1.94 0.82
CA GLY A 142 -9.29 1.12 -0.37
C GLY A 142 -8.06 1.50 -1.18
N LEU A 143 -7.46 0.47 -1.77
CA LEU A 143 -6.40 0.60 -2.78
C LEU A 143 -7.05 0.73 -4.15
N VAL A 144 -6.78 1.83 -4.83
CA VAL A 144 -7.33 2.14 -6.15
C VAL A 144 -6.37 1.62 -7.21
N LYS A 145 -6.93 1.03 -8.27
CA LYS A 145 -6.16 0.51 -9.40
C LYS A 145 -5.32 1.61 -10.04
N ASN A 146 -4.07 1.31 -10.35
CA ASN A 146 -3.11 2.23 -10.97
C ASN A 146 -2.84 3.53 -10.18
N GLN A 147 -3.40 3.69 -8.96
CA GLN A 147 -3.04 4.79 -8.08
C GLN A 147 -1.69 4.52 -7.44
N LYS A 148 -0.89 5.58 -7.34
CA LYS A 148 0.43 5.54 -6.71
C LYS A 148 0.32 5.58 -5.19
N TYR A 149 1.07 4.69 -4.53
CA TYR A 149 1.23 4.62 -3.09
C TYR A 149 2.71 4.53 -2.73
N PHE A 150 3.03 4.81 -1.48
CA PHE A 150 4.37 4.66 -0.92
C PHE A 150 4.44 3.35 -0.15
N ALA A 151 5.50 2.58 -0.34
CA ALA A 151 5.67 1.29 0.29
C ALA A 151 7.06 1.12 0.89
N LYS A 152 7.12 0.29 1.93
CA LYS A 152 8.35 -0.08 2.62
C LYS A 152 8.18 -1.42 3.31
N PHE A 153 9.22 -2.25 3.29
CA PHE A 153 9.28 -3.43 4.16
C PHE A 153 9.64 -3.03 5.58
N SER A 154 8.87 -3.52 6.54
CA SER A 154 9.11 -3.32 7.97
C SER A 154 9.13 -4.66 8.69
N ALA A 155 9.81 -4.70 9.83
CA ALA A 155 9.88 -5.86 10.70
C ALA A 155 8.95 -5.66 11.89
N GLU A 156 7.97 -6.55 12.05
CA GLU A 156 7.09 -6.58 13.21
C GLU A 156 7.52 -7.72 14.14
N GLU A 157 7.88 -7.37 15.37
CA GLU A 157 8.24 -8.32 16.40
C GLU A 157 7.00 -8.74 17.18
N TYR A 158 6.85 -10.04 17.40
CA TYR A 158 5.76 -10.60 18.21
C TYR A 158 6.26 -11.78 19.03
N HIS A 159 5.50 -12.12 20.08
CA HIS A 159 5.83 -13.22 20.97
C HIS A 159 4.78 -14.32 20.80
N LEU A 160 5.24 -15.54 20.55
CA LEU A 160 4.39 -16.73 20.63
C LEU A 160 4.38 -17.25 22.07
N PRO A 161 3.28 -17.90 22.51
CA PRO A 161 3.27 -18.61 23.78
C PRO A 161 4.39 -19.67 23.81
N PRO A 162 4.82 -20.07 25.01
CA PRO A 162 5.85 -21.09 25.14
C PRO A 162 5.34 -22.46 24.67
N ASP A 163 6.20 -23.27 24.03
CA ASP A 163 5.87 -24.64 23.59
C ASP A 163 5.63 -25.61 24.75
N ARG A 164 5.96 -25.20 25.98
CA ARG A 164 5.81 -25.98 27.22
C ARG A 164 5.26 -25.07 28.31
N GLU A 165 4.48 -25.62 29.24
CA GLU A 165 3.82 -24.87 30.34
C GLU A 165 4.77 -23.99 31.17
N SER A 166 6.06 -24.33 31.25
CA SER A 166 7.09 -23.57 31.97
C SER A 166 8.12 -22.88 31.08
N GLY A 167 7.89 -22.84 29.76
CA GLY A 167 8.81 -22.23 28.80
C GLY A 167 8.73 -20.70 28.76
N LYS A 168 9.74 -20.07 28.15
CA LYS A 168 9.70 -18.63 27.85
C LYS A 168 8.95 -18.36 26.53
N PRO A 169 8.25 -17.23 26.39
CA PRO A 169 7.67 -16.81 25.12
C PRO A 169 8.71 -16.78 24.01
N GLN A 170 8.33 -17.20 22.81
CA GLN A 170 9.25 -17.21 21.66
C GLN A 170 9.12 -15.92 20.88
N LYS A 171 10.21 -15.17 20.78
CA LYS A 171 10.27 -13.99 19.91
C LYS A 171 10.29 -14.44 18.45
N ARG A 172 9.40 -13.88 17.64
CA ARG A 172 9.34 -14.02 16.20
C ARG A 172 9.35 -12.63 15.55
N VAL A 173 9.82 -12.60 14.31
CA VAL A 173 9.83 -11.39 13.49
C VAL A 173 9.10 -11.72 12.20
N ASN A 174 8.03 -10.97 11.92
CA ASN A 174 7.34 -11.01 10.64
C ASN A 174 7.82 -9.86 9.77
N ASN A 175 8.08 -10.11 8.49
CA ASN A 175 8.33 -9.04 7.54
C ASN A 175 7.01 -8.66 6.90
N VAL A 176 6.60 -7.41 7.11
CA VAL A 176 5.35 -6.87 6.58
C VAL A 176 5.66 -5.77 5.57
N LEU A 177 4.81 -5.65 4.57
CA LEU A 177 4.81 -4.54 3.64
C LEU A 177 3.90 -3.44 4.20
N TRP A 178 4.47 -2.30 4.55
CA TRP A 178 3.70 -1.10 4.84
C TRP A 178 3.34 -0.43 3.52
N ILE A 179 2.09 0.00 3.38
CA ILE A 179 1.58 0.76 2.23
C ILE A 179 0.94 2.04 2.77
N SER A 180 1.33 3.21 2.25
CA SER A 180 0.79 4.50 2.67
C SER A 180 0.36 5.36 1.49
N SER A 181 -0.69 6.15 1.69
CA SER A 181 -1.12 7.17 0.73
C SER A 181 -0.21 8.40 0.73
N ARG A 182 0.69 8.53 1.71
CA ARG A 182 1.61 9.67 1.84
C ARG A 182 3.06 9.18 1.99
N PRO A 183 4.06 10.01 1.58
CA PRO A 183 5.45 9.68 1.81
C PRO A 183 5.75 9.46 3.29
N TYR A 184 6.65 8.53 3.59
CA TYR A 184 7.14 8.32 4.94
C TYR A 184 7.91 9.55 5.43
N LYS A 185 7.93 9.74 6.75
CA LYS A 185 8.75 10.75 7.40
C LYS A 185 9.57 10.07 8.49
N ASN A 186 10.89 10.16 8.39
CA ASN A 186 11.82 9.49 9.31
C ASN A 186 11.55 7.97 9.41
N GLY A 187 11.29 7.33 8.26
CA GLY A 187 11.01 5.89 8.18
C GLY A 187 9.67 5.45 8.79
N LYS A 188 8.77 6.39 9.09
CA LYS A 188 7.45 6.10 9.67
C LYS A 188 6.31 6.64 8.80
N PRO A 189 5.17 5.94 8.74
CA PRO A 189 3.99 6.42 8.03
C PRO A 189 3.49 7.70 8.67
N ARG A 190 3.01 8.64 7.85
CA ARG A 190 2.44 9.91 8.30
C ARG A 190 0.94 9.83 8.55
N VAL A 191 0.31 8.80 8.01
CA VAL A 191 -1.09 8.46 8.23
C VAL A 191 -1.12 7.40 9.31
N GLU A 192 -2.14 7.44 10.16
CA GLU A 192 -2.34 6.41 11.17
C GLU A 192 -2.59 5.05 10.52
N LEU A 193 -2.28 3.99 11.28
CA LEU A 193 -2.56 2.64 10.83
C LEU A 193 -4.07 2.49 10.65
N THR A 194 -4.50 2.09 9.46
CA THR A 194 -5.88 1.67 9.22
C THR A 194 -6.21 0.57 10.23
N PRO A 195 -7.20 0.76 11.13
CA PRO A 195 -7.37 -0.12 12.28
C PRO A 195 -7.45 -1.59 11.88
N LEU A 196 -6.60 -2.39 12.51
CA LEU A 196 -6.60 -3.83 12.32
C LEU A 196 -7.74 -4.45 13.12
N TYR A 197 -8.30 -5.55 12.61
CA TYR A 197 -9.24 -6.36 13.36
C TYR A 197 -8.59 -6.79 14.69
N LYS A 198 -9.18 -6.40 15.83
CA LYS A 198 -8.66 -6.70 17.18
C LYS A 198 -8.66 -8.19 17.55
N GLY A 199 -9.23 -9.09 16.73
CA GLY A 199 -9.11 -10.53 16.97
C GLY A 199 -7.70 -11.11 16.76
N TRP A 200 -6.70 -10.26 16.51
CA TRP A 200 -5.27 -10.59 16.57
C TRP A 200 -4.64 -10.29 17.94
N SER A 201 -5.44 -10.18 19.01
CA SER A 201 -4.92 -10.38 20.36
C SER A 201 -4.59 -11.87 20.54
N TYR A 202 -3.31 -12.20 20.41
CA TYR A 202 -2.76 -13.49 20.88
C TYR A 202 -2.72 -13.54 22.40
#